data_AF-B6ESU3-F1
#
_entry.id   AF-B6ESU3-F1
#
_cell.length_a   1.000
_cell.length_b   1.000
_cell.length_c   1.000
_cell.angle_alpha   90.00
_cell.angle_beta   90.00
_cell.angle_gamma   90.00
#
_symmetry.space_group_name_H-M   'P 1'
#
loop_
_entity.id
_entity.type
_entity.pdbx_description
1 polymer ?
#
loop_
_entity_poly.entity_id
_entity_poly.type
_entity_poly.pdbx_seq_one_letter_code
_entity_poly.pdbx_strand_id
1 'polypeptide(L)'
;MPIFSEDKEKELGQPELAQRFFQKLGDADVIVISYAEHNGSYSAAFKNVFDWTSRIDMKVYQGKPVIMLATSPGPGGASSVLAAATGSAPYFAAEVKGSLSIPSFYDNFDMEKGVLKNEALAEKLKAIIAEL
;
A
#
# COMPACT_ATOMS: atom_id res chain seq x y z
N MET A 1 0.36 -16.75 6.65
CA MET A 1 -1.03 -16.76 7.15
C MET A 1 -1.89 -17.48 6.12
N PRO A 2 -2.93 -18.23 6.52
CA PRO A 2 -3.86 -18.83 5.58
C PRO A 2 -4.64 -17.75 4.81
N ILE A 3 -5.33 -18.15 3.74
CA ILE A 3 -6.33 -17.27 3.13
C ILE A 3 -7.42 -16.97 4.16
N PHE A 4 -7.77 -15.70 4.30
CA PHE A 4 -8.77 -15.24 5.24
C PHE A 4 -10.13 -15.88 4.92
N SER A 5 -10.76 -16.39 5.97
CA SER A 5 -12.18 -16.70 6.01
C SER A 5 -12.65 -16.57 7.47
N GLU A 6 -13.93 -16.25 7.67
CA GLU A 6 -14.51 -16.18 9.01
C GLU A 6 -14.41 -17.51 9.76
N ASP A 7 -14.47 -18.64 9.06
CA ASP A 7 -14.31 -19.96 9.67
C ASP A 7 -12.89 -20.18 10.19
N LYS A 8 -11.88 -19.74 9.42
CA LYS A 8 -10.49 -19.79 9.88
C LYS A 8 -10.22 -18.83 11.01
N GLU A 9 -10.87 -17.67 11.03
CA GLU A 9 -10.80 -16.75 12.16
C GLU A 9 -11.38 -17.38 13.44
N LYS A 10 -12.53 -18.07 13.36
CA LYS A 10 -13.12 -18.78 14.51
C LYS A 10 -12.22 -19.91 15.03
N GLU A 11 -11.56 -20.64 14.14
CA GLU A 11 -10.67 -21.76 14.48
C GLU A 11 -9.33 -21.29 15.07
N LEU A 12 -8.72 -20.28 14.45
CA LEU A 12 -7.33 -19.88 14.73
C LEU A 12 -7.23 -18.62 15.60
N GLY A 13 -8.32 -17.88 15.78
CA GLY A 13 -8.29 -16.52 16.26
C GLY A 13 -7.56 -15.59 15.29
N GLN A 14 -6.91 -14.56 15.83
CA GLN A 14 -6.09 -13.62 15.08
C GLN A 14 -4.66 -14.16 14.95
N PRO A 15 -4.15 -14.44 13.73
CA PRO A 15 -2.79 -14.96 13.56
C PRO A 15 -1.72 -14.00 14.11
N GLU A 16 -0.69 -14.54 14.78
CA GLU A 16 0.41 -13.73 15.33
C GLU A 16 1.08 -12.85 14.27
N LEU A 17 1.21 -13.35 13.04
CA LEU A 17 1.77 -12.58 11.93
C LEU A 17 0.91 -11.34 11.56
N ALA A 18 -0.41 -11.41 11.71
CA ALA A 18 -1.30 -10.26 11.50
C ALA A 18 -1.13 -9.24 12.63
N GLN A 19 -1.04 -9.71 13.88
CA GLN A 19 -0.82 -8.86 15.05
C GLN A 19 0.53 -8.12 14.95
N ARG A 20 1.59 -8.84 14.57
CA ARG A 20 2.91 -8.24 14.34
C ARG A 20 2.91 -7.21 13.22
N PHE A 21 2.15 -7.45 12.15
CA PHE A 21 2.00 -6.48 11.06
C PHE A 21 1.23 -5.24 11.53
N PHE A 22 0.09 -5.42 12.20
CA PHE A 22 -0.70 -4.33 12.78
C PHE A 22 0.13 -3.46 13.73
N GLN A 23 0.87 -4.09 14.65
CA GLN A 23 1.75 -3.39 15.58
C GLN A 23 2.82 -2.60 14.83
N LYS A 24 3.45 -3.21 13.80
CA LYS A 24 4.48 -2.53 13.00
C LYS A 24 3.95 -1.29 12.26
N LEU A 25 2.69 -1.30 11.83
CA LEU A 25 2.05 -0.10 11.27
C LEU A 25 1.85 0.97 12.35
N GLY A 26 1.44 0.57 13.55
CA GLY A 26 1.19 1.47 14.69
C GLY A 26 2.47 2.09 15.27
N ASP A 27 3.58 1.37 15.21
CA ASP A 27 4.89 1.86 15.69
C ASP A 27 5.57 2.81 14.70
N ALA A 28 5.14 2.83 13.44
CA ALA A 28 5.74 3.68 12.42
C ALA A 28 5.35 5.15 12.60
N ASP A 29 6.26 6.07 12.31
CA ASP A 29 5.94 7.50 12.20
C ASP A 29 5.16 7.79 10.92
N VAL A 30 5.56 7.14 9.82
CA VAL A 30 4.99 7.28 8.48
C VAL A 30 4.93 5.92 7.79
N ILE A 31 3.89 5.69 7.00
CA ILE A 31 3.73 4.48 6.18
C ILE A 31 3.88 4.84 4.69
N VAL A 32 4.78 4.16 3.99
CA VAL A 32 4.86 4.23 2.52
C VAL A 32 4.49 2.87 1.95
N ILE A 33 3.48 2.83 1.08
CA ILE A 33 2.99 1.58 0.47
C ILE A 33 3.16 1.68 -1.03
N SER A 34 3.73 0.65 -1.64
CA SER A 34 3.83 0.53 -3.09
C SER A 34 3.01 -0.66 -3.57
N TYR A 35 2.00 -0.39 -4.40
CA TYR A 35 1.08 -1.39 -4.93
C TYR A 35 1.51 -1.89 -6.31
N ALA A 36 1.41 -3.21 -6.47
CA ALA A 36 1.29 -3.83 -7.78
C ALA A 36 -0.20 -4.00 -8.11
N GLU A 37 -0.55 -3.89 -9.40
CA GLU A 37 -1.91 -4.12 -9.88
C GLU A 37 -2.03 -5.51 -10.52
N HIS A 38 -2.91 -6.34 -9.97
CA HIS A 38 -3.25 -7.64 -10.51
C HIS A 38 -4.71 -7.59 -10.98
N ASN A 39 -4.93 -7.69 -12.29
CA ASN A 39 -6.26 -7.63 -12.90
C ASN A 39 -7.10 -6.41 -12.48
N GLY A 40 -6.48 -5.22 -12.45
CA GLY A 40 -7.15 -3.97 -12.05
C GLY A 40 -7.36 -3.81 -10.54
N SER A 41 -6.79 -4.67 -9.71
CA SER A 41 -6.99 -4.68 -8.26
C SER A 41 -5.70 -4.99 -7.48
N TYR A 42 -5.82 -5.08 -6.16
CA TYR A 42 -4.75 -5.48 -5.26
C TYR A 42 -4.21 -6.87 -5.59
N SER A 43 -2.94 -7.11 -5.24
CA SER A 43 -2.44 -8.47 -5.18
C SER A 43 -3.21 -9.27 -4.12
N ALA A 44 -3.49 -10.54 -4.42
CA ALA A 44 -4.17 -11.44 -3.48
C ALA A 44 -3.40 -11.55 -2.15
N ALA A 45 -2.08 -11.54 -2.21
CA ALA A 45 -1.21 -11.58 -1.03
C ALA A 45 -1.41 -10.33 -0.13
N PHE A 46 -1.38 -9.12 -0.70
CA PHE A 46 -1.63 -7.90 0.05
C PHE A 46 -3.03 -7.91 0.67
N LYS A 47 -4.05 -8.19 -0.15
CA LYS A 47 -5.44 -8.15 0.30
C LYS A 47 -5.70 -9.16 1.42
N ASN A 48 -5.08 -10.35 1.36
CA ASN A 48 -5.18 -11.33 2.43
C ASN A 48 -4.56 -10.85 3.75
N VAL A 49 -3.37 -10.25 3.69
CA VAL A 49 -2.72 -9.67 4.88
C VAL A 49 -3.58 -8.55 5.46
N PHE A 50 -4.07 -7.67 4.58
CA PHE A 50 -4.93 -6.54 4.96
C PHE A 50 -6.24 -7.02 5.61
N ASP A 51 -6.87 -8.05 5.06
CA ASP A 51 -8.11 -8.61 5.59
C ASP A 51 -7.92 -9.14 7.00
N TRP A 52 -6.92 -10.01 7.22
CA TRP A 52 -6.57 -10.47 8.56
C TRP A 52 -6.26 -9.34 9.54
N THR A 53 -5.59 -8.30 9.07
CA THR A 53 -5.20 -7.14 9.89
C THR A 53 -6.41 -6.31 10.29
N SER A 54 -7.36 -6.11 9.37
CA SER A 54 -8.59 -5.33 9.60
C SER A 54 -9.54 -5.98 10.61
N ARG A 55 -9.37 -7.28 10.90
CA ARG A 55 -10.10 -8.01 11.94
C ARG A 55 -9.58 -7.78 13.35
N ILE A 56 -8.36 -7.26 13.48
CA ILE A 56 -7.79 -6.86 14.78
C ILE A 56 -8.42 -5.54 15.20
N ASP A 57 -8.31 -4.54 14.33
CA ASP A 57 -8.99 -3.27 14.42
C ASP A 57 -9.22 -2.75 12.99
N MET A 58 -10.40 -2.18 12.74
CA MET A 58 -10.75 -1.59 11.46
C MET A 58 -9.86 -0.38 11.13
N LYS A 59 -9.31 0.32 12.13
CA LYS A 59 -8.35 1.40 11.96
C LYS A 59 -6.95 0.87 11.66
N VAL A 60 -6.79 0.11 10.57
CA VAL A 60 -5.55 -0.56 10.17
C VAL A 60 -4.34 0.38 10.19
N TYR A 61 -4.51 1.60 9.67
CA TYR A 61 -3.44 2.59 9.59
C TYR A 61 -3.33 3.47 10.84
N GLN A 62 -4.21 3.31 11.84
CA GLN A 62 -4.05 3.90 13.18
C GLN A 62 -3.81 5.43 13.20
N GLY A 63 -4.39 6.16 12.24
CA GLY A 63 -4.22 7.61 12.11
C GLY A 63 -2.86 8.03 11.56
N LYS A 64 -2.05 7.09 11.05
CA LYS A 64 -0.71 7.38 10.56
C LYS A 64 -0.75 8.15 9.23
N PRO A 65 0.21 9.06 9.00
CA PRO A 65 0.44 9.62 7.67
C PRO A 65 0.87 8.50 6.70
N VAL A 66 0.21 8.46 5.54
CA VAL A 66 0.44 7.43 4.51
C VAL A 66 0.75 8.06 3.16
N ILE A 67 1.81 7.59 2.50
CA ILE A 67 2.07 7.80 1.08
C ILE A 67 1.73 6.53 0.32
N MET A 68 0.93 6.67 -0.75
CA MET A 68 0.49 5.54 -1.56
C MET A 68 1.07 5.62 -2.98
N LEU A 69 1.91 4.65 -3.31
CA LEU A 69 2.59 4.54 -4.59
C LEU A 69 2.02 3.35 -5.36
N ALA A 70 2.06 3.39 -6.67
CA ALA A 70 1.82 2.21 -7.50
C ALA A 70 2.65 2.26 -8.77
N THR A 71 2.98 1.10 -9.32
CA THR A 71 3.68 1.00 -10.61
C THR A 71 3.31 -0.27 -11.36
N SER A 72 3.44 -0.23 -12.68
CA SER A 72 3.37 -1.42 -13.52
C SER A 72 4.25 -1.26 -14.77
N PRO A 73 4.56 -2.36 -15.49
CA PRO A 73 5.25 -2.26 -16.78
C PRO A 73 4.44 -1.53 -17.86
N GLY A 74 3.11 -1.46 -17.72
CA GLY A 74 2.23 -0.82 -18.69
C GLY A 74 2.10 0.69 -18.51
N PRO A 75 1.53 1.39 -19.50
CA PRO A 75 1.39 2.86 -19.47
C PRO A 75 0.42 3.36 -18.39
N GLY A 76 -0.44 2.48 -17.84
CA GLY A 76 -1.37 2.83 -16.77
C GLY A 76 -0.74 2.90 -15.38
N GLY A 77 0.50 2.41 -15.18
CA GLY A 77 1.22 2.55 -13.91
C GLY A 77 0.47 2.06 -12.67
N ALA A 78 -0.36 1.02 -12.81
CA ALA A 78 -1.21 0.50 -11.73
C ALA A 78 -2.18 1.55 -11.14
N SER A 79 -2.71 2.44 -11.99
CA SER A 79 -3.62 3.52 -11.56
C SER A 79 -4.94 3.03 -10.97
N SER A 80 -5.44 1.86 -11.36
CA SER A 80 -6.76 1.36 -10.91
C SER A 80 -6.69 0.90 -9.45
N VAL A 81 -5.67 0.12 -9.09
CA VAL A 81 -5.44 -0.25 -7.69
C VAL A 81 -5.10 0.96 -6.83
N LEU A 82 -4.35 1.94 -7.36
CA LEU A 82 -4.03 3.16 -6.62
C LEU A 82 -5.28 3.99 -6.32
N ALA A 83 -6.20 4.11 -7.29
CA ALA A 83 -7.48 4.77 -7.09
C ALA A 83 -8.32 4.05 -6.03
N ALA A 84 -8.37 2.71 -6.06
CA ALA A 84 -9.07 1.93 -5.05
C ALA A 84 -8.43 2.09 -3.64
N ALA A 85 -7.10 2.08 -3.56
CA ALA A 85 -6.36 2.28 -2.31
C ALA A 85 -6.61 3.65 -1.70
N THR A 86 -6.36 4.71 -2.47
CA THR A 86 -6.56 6.08 -2.00
C THR A 86 -8.02 6.38 -1.66
N GLY A 87 -8.97 5.89 -2.47
CA GLY A 87 -10.40 6.09 -2.22
C GLY A 87 -10.93 5.36 -0.99
N SER A 88 -10.31 4.24 -0.58
CA SER A 88 -10.75 3.47 0.59
C SER A 88 -9.94 3.75 1.86
N ALA A 89 -8.75 4.31 1.75
CA ALA A 89 -7.83 4.53 2.87
C ALA A 89 -8.43 5.26 4.08
N PRO A 90 -9.27 6.32 3.92
CA PRO A 90 -9.84 7.04 5.06
C PRO A 90 -10.75 6.17 5.94
N TYR A 91 -11.41 5.15 5.38
CA TYR A 91 -12.24 4.21 6.15
C TYR A 91 -11.42 3.34 7.11
N PHE A 92 -10.11 3.23 6.87
CA PHE A 92 -9.15 2.47 7.67
C PHE A 92 -8.20 3.37 8.48
N ALA A 93 -8.60 4.63 8.69
CA ALA A 93 -7.86 5.65 9.42
C ALA A 93 -6.47 5.97 8.86
N ALA A 94 -6.30 5.97 7.54
CA ALA A 94 -5.11 6.54 6.92
C ALA A 94 -5.23 8.06 6.80
N GLU A 95 -4.17 8.78 7.16
CA GLU A 95 -3.99 10.17 6.75
C GLU A 95 -3.18 10.22 5.45
N VAL A 96 -3.85 10.14 4.30
CA VAL A 96 -3.17 10.13 3.00
C VAL A 96 -2.53 11.51 2.74
N LYS A 97 -1.19 11.56 2.74
CA LYS A 97 -0.42 12.79 2.45
C LYS A 97 -0.15 12.97 0.96
N GLY A 98 -0.08 11.88 0.21
CA GLY A 98 -0.01 11.95 -1.24
C GLY A 98 0.00 10.60 -1.90
N SER A 99 -0.18 10.60 -3.22
CA SER A 99 -0.12 9.40 -4.02
C SER A 99 0.52 9.64 -5.39
N LEU A 100 1.19 8.61 -5.91
CA LEU A 100 1.85 8.70 -7.21
C LEU A 100 1.84 7.34 -7.93
N SER A 101 1.35 7.37 -9.16
CA SER A 101 1.45 6.25 -10.11
C SER A 101 2.66 6.46 -11.01
N ILE A 102 3.49 5.44 -11.13
CA ILE A 102 4.66 5.41 -12.02
C ILE A 102 4.33 4.49 -13.20
N PRO A 103 4.11 5.04 -14.41
CA PRO A 103 3.84 4.24 -15.60
C PRO A 103 5.13 3.67 -16.19
N SER A 104 5.00 2.64 -17.04
CA SER A 104 6.10 2.10 -17.83
C SER A 104 7.38 1.91 -17.00
N PHE A 105 7.31 1.08 -15.97
CA PHE A 105 8.35 0.97 -14.95
C PHE A 105 9.79 0.87 -15.51
N TYR A 106 10.00 0.05 -16.54
CA TYR A 106 11.33 -0.15 -17.13
C TYR A 106 11.87 1.07 -17.88
N ASP A 107 10.99 1.97 -18.34
CA ASP A 107 11.35 3.23 -18.98
C ASP A 107 11.61 4.33 -17.95
N ASN A 108 10.87 4.32 -16.84
CA ASN A 108 10.89 5.41 -15.85
C ASN A 108 11.73 5.11 -14.60
N PHE A 109 12.21 3.88 -14.39
CA PHE A 109 13.03 3.50 -13.24
C PHE A 109 14.37 2.88 -13.67
N ASP A 110 15.45 3.27 -13.01
CA ASP A 110 16.78 2.71 -13.14
C ASP A 110 16.98 1.68 -12.03
N MET A 111 16.97 0.40 -12.40
CA MET A 111 17.11 -0.72 -11.48
C MET A 111 18.50 -0.83 -10.86
N GLU A 112 19.54 -0.36 -11.55
CA GLU A 112 20.91 -0.43 -11.06
C GLU A 112 21.16 0.67 -10.04
N LYS A 113 20.65 1.87 -10.30
CA LYS A 113 20.81 3.03 -9.41
C LYS A 113 19.73 3.14 -8.35
N GLY A 114 18.60 2.44 -8.52
CA GLY A 114 17.46 2.49 -7.63
C GLY A 114 16.73 3.85 -7.65
N VAL A 115 16.71 4.54 -8.79
CA VAL A 115 16.15 5.90 -8.91
C VAL A 115 15.19 6.03 -10.09
N LEU A 116 14.28 7.00 -10.01
CA LEU A 116 13.46 7.40 -11.16
C LEU A 116 14.32 8.09 -12.21
N LYS A 117 14.24 7.63 -13.46
CA LYS A 117 14.87 8.27 -14.64
C LYS A 117 14.14 9.54 -15.04
N ASN A 118 12.83 9.58 -14.81
CA ASN A 118 11.98 10.70 -15.18
C ASN A 118 12.01 11.77 -14.08
N GLU A 119 12.64 12.90 -14.38
CA GLU A 119 12.81 14.02 -13.44
C GLU A 119 11.46 14.55 -12.94
N ALA A 120 10.44 14.65 -13.79
CA ALA A 120 9.13 15.15 -13.38
C ALA A 120 8.44 14.20 -12.38
N LEU A 121 8.59 12.89 -12.54
CA LEU A 121 8.09 11.91 -11.55
C LEU A 121 8.90 11.97 -10.26
N ALA A 122 10.22 12.16 -10.35
CA ALA A 122 11.09 12.31 -9.19
C ALA A 122 10.75 13.56 -8.36
N GLU A 123 10.52 14.70 -9.00
CA GLU A 123 10.13 15.94 -8.33
C GLU A 123 8.75 15.85 -7.69
N LYS A 124 7.78 15.19 -8.36
CA LYS A 124 6.47 14.89 -7.74
C LYS A 124 6.61 14.05 -6.48
N LEU A 125 7.44 13.00 -6.53
CA LEU A 125 7.69 12.15 -5.36
C LEU A 125 8.36 12.94 -4.22
N LYS A 126 9.36 13.77 -4.52
CA LYS A 126 10.01 14.63 -3.53
C LYS A 126 9.04 15.63 -2.90
N ALA A 127 8.16 16.23 -3.70
CA ALA A 127 7.14 17.15 -3.20
C ALA A 127 6.20 16.46 -2.21
N ILE A 128 5.70 15.26 -2.53
CA ILE A 128 4.85 14.47 -1.61
C ILE A 128 5.60 14.15 -0.31
N ILE A 129 6.88 13.77 -0.39
CA ILE A 129 7.68 13.44 0.80
C ILE A 129 7.93 14.68 1.67
N ALA A 130 8.04 15.86 1.07
CA ALA A 130 8.24 17.11 1.80
C ALA A 130 7.00 17.58 2.58
N GLU A 131 5.83 16.96 2.38
CA GLU A 131 4.59 17.23 3.12
C GLU A 131 4.42 16.34 4.37
N LEU A 132 5.37 15.43 4.63
CA LEU A 132 5.45 14.63 5.85
C LEU A 132 6.05 15.42 7.02
#